data_AF-A0A519L0B8-F1
#
_entry.id   AF-A0A519L0B8-F1
#
_cell.length_a   1.000
_cell.length_b   1.000
_cell.length_c   1.000
_cell.angle_alpha   90.00
_cell.angle_beta   90.00
_cell.angle_gamma   90.00
#
_symmetry.space_group_name_H-M   'P 1'
#
loop_
_entity.id
_entity.type
_entity.pdbx_description
1 polymer ?
#
loop_
_entity_poly.entity_id
_entity_poly.type
_entity_poly.pdbx_seq_one_letter_code
_entity_poly.pdbx_strand_id
1 'polypeptide(L)' 'GVPAGPPEDVLTGFLNAEDQAMGRPVGVQFDRTGALLVADDVGNVIWRVSPST' A
#
# COMPACT_ATOMS: atom_id res chain seq x y z
N GLY A 1 -6.84 -20.45 -2.32
CA GLY A 1 -6.20 -20.42 -1.00
C GLY A 1 -7.07 -19.61 -0.07
N VAL A 2 -7.21 -20.03 1.18
CA VAL A 2 -7.83 -19.21 2.23
C VAL A 2 -6.67 -18.67 3.06
N PRO A 3 -6.36 -17.37 2.98
CA PRO A 3 -5.34 -16.78 3.85
C PRO A 3 -5.68 -17.07 5.31
N ALA A 4 -4.68 -17.48 6.08
CA ALA A 4 -4.82 -17.70 7.52
C ALA A 4 -4.45 -16.43 8.28
N GLY A 5 -5.11 -16.20 9.42
CA GLY A 5 -4.84 -15.06 10.29
C GLY A 5 -5.66 -13.81 9.99
N PRO A 6 -5.54 -12.77 10.84
CA PRO A 6 -6.15 -11.47 10.60
C PRO A 6 -5.48 -10.75 9.42
N PRO A 7 -6.18 -9.80 8.75
CA PRO A 7 -5.55 -8.89 7.81
C PRO A 7 -4.41 -8.10 8.47
N GLU A 8 -3.36 -7.82 7.72
CA GLU A 8 -2.23 -7.01 8.15
C GLU A 8 -2.14 -5.73 7.33
N ASP A 9 -1.89 -4.61 8.00
CA ASP A 9 -1.66 -3.32 7.36
C ASP A 9 -0.21 -3.26 6.83
N VAL A 10 -0.07 -3.18 5.51
CA VAL A 10 1.24 -3.15 4.83
C VAL A 10 1.69 -1.74 4.43
N LEU A 11 0.75 -0.80 4.32
CA LEU A 11 1.01 0.61 4.01
C LEU A 11 -0.17 1.46 4.51
N THR A 12 0.11 2.46 5.35
CA THR A 12 -0.89 3.32 5.99
C THR A 12 -0.51 4.80 5.80
N GLY A 13 -1.31 5.72 6.36
CA GLY A 13 -1.05 7.16 6.29
C GLY A 13 -1.68 7.88 5.09
N PHE A 14 -2.64 7.24 4.41
CA PHE A 14 -3.38 7.85 3.30
C PHE A 14 -4.43 8.87 3.73
N LEU A 15 -4.76 8.94 5.02
CA LEU A 15 -5.66 9.92 5.61
C LEU A 15 -4.90 10.77 6.63
N ASN A 16 -5.21 12.07 6.69
CA ASN A 16 -4.78 12.92 7.79
C ASN A 16 -5.71 12.77 9.01
N ALA A 17 -5.47 13.56 10.06
CA ALA A 17 -6.26 13.50 11.30
C ALA A 17 -7.72 13.97 11.11
N GLU A 18 -8.00 14.68 10.02
CA GLU A 18 -9.31 15.18 9.62
C GLU A 18 -10.01 14.26 8.59
N ASP A 19 -9.52 13.01 8.41
CA ASP A 19 -10.02 12.03 7.43
C ASP A 19 -9.96 12.49 5.96
N GLN A 20 -9.09 13.46 5.65
CA GLN A 20 -8.86 13.92 4.29
C GLN A 20 -7.80 13.06 3.61
N ALA A 21 -8.06 12.71 2.34
CA ALA A 21 -7.15 11.91 1.54
C ALA A 21 -5.85 12.65 1.23
N MET A 22 -4.74 12.13 1.76
CA MET A 22 -3.37 12.47 1.40
C MET A 22 -2.83 11.57 0.28
N GLY A 23 -3.51 10.46 0.02
CA GLY A 23 -3.32 9.58 -1.13
C GLY A 23 -4.57 8.72 -1.37
N ARG A 24 -4.68 8.12 -2.55
CA ARG A 24 -5.79 7.25 -2.96
C ARG A 24 -5.24 6.06 -3.76
N PRO A 25 -4.91 4.94 -3.09
CA PRO A 25 -4.46 3.73 -3.75
C PRO A 25 -5.49 3.21 -4.75
N VAL A 26 -5.09 3.02 -6.00
CA VAL A 26 -5.97 2.54 -7.10
C VAL A 26 -5.50 1.23 -7.74
N GLY A 27 -4.28 0.80 -7.45
CA GLY A 27 -3.73 -0.44 -8.00
C GLY A 27 -2.60 -1.00 -7.16
N VAL A 28 -2.50 -2.33 -7.15
CA VAL A 28 -1.44 -3.07 -6.45
C VAL A 28 -0.86 -4.15 -7.35
N GLN A 29 0.46 -4.37 -7.26
CA GLN A 29 1.15 -5.45 -7.97
C GLN A 29 2.47 -5.81 -7.28
N PHE A 30 2.88 -7.07 -7.34
CA PHE A 30 4.22 -7.47 -6.90
C PHE A 30 5.27 -7.26 -8.01
N ASP A 31 6.42 -6.70 -7.65
CA ASP A 31 7.57 -6.62 -8.55
C ASP A 31 8.37 -7.94 -8.59
N ARG A 32 9.37 -8.03 -9.47
CA ARG A 32 10.20 -9.24 -9.63
C ARG A 32 11.08 -9.56 -8.42
N THR A 33 11.24 -8.61 -7.49
CA THR A 33 12.00 -8.78 -6.24
C THR A 33 11.11 -9.19 -5.07
N GLY A 34 9.79 -9.27 -5.29
CA GLY A 34 8.82 -9.61 -4.26
C GLY A 34 8.33 -8.42 -3.43
N ALA A 35 8.68 -7.18 -3.80
CA ALA A 35 8.13 -5.99 -3.16
C ALA A 35 6.71 -5.71 -3.68
N LEU A 36 5.85 -5.16 -2.81
CA LEU A 36 4.51 -4.72 -3.19
C LEU A 36 4.58 -3.27 -3.71
N LEU A 37 4.14 -3.06 -4.95
CA LEU A 37 3.96 -1.76 -5.56
C LEU A 37 2.52 -1.30 -5.36
N VAL A 38 2.34 -0.05 -4.92
CA VAL A 38 1.03 0.58 -4.72
C VAL A 38 0.98 1.88 -5.54
N ALA A 39 0.05 1.94 -6.49
CA ALA A 39 -0.18 3.13 -7.30
C ALA A 39 -1.15 4.09 -6.60
N ASP A 40 -0.68 5.29 -6.30
CA ASP A 40 -1.44 6.33 -5.60
C ASP A 40 -1.83 7.46 -6.56
N ASP A 41 -3.14 7.62 -6.77
CA ASP A 41 -3.72 8.62 -7.66
C ASP A 41 -3.55 10.06 -7.15
N VAL A 42 -3.89 10.31 -5.87
CA VAL A 42 -3.83 11.66 -5.29
C VAL A 42 -2.37 12.09 -5.07
N GLY A 43 -1.52 11.16 -4.61
CA GLY A 43 -0.11 11.44 -4.38
C GLY A 43 0.71 11.55 -5.67
N ASN A 44 0.21 11.03 -6.79
CA ASN A 44 0.93 10.89 -8.06
C ASN A 44 2.30 10.21 -7.88
N VAL A 45 2.32 9.13 -7.09
CA VAL A 45 3.51 8.37 -6.73
C VAL A 45 3.24 6.86 -6.78
N ILE A 46 4.31 6.09 -6.94
CA ILE A 46 4.29 4.64 -6.70
C ILE A 46 5.04 4.38 -5.40
N TRP A 47 4.35 3.84 -4.39
CA TRP A 47 4.98 3.36 -3.17
C TRP A 47 5.51 1.95 -3.39
N ARG A 48 6.71 1.66 -2.87
CA ARG A 48 7.32 0.33 -2.91
C ARG A 48 7.55 -0.16 -1.48
N VAL A 49 6.79 -1.18 -1.08
CA VAL A 49 6.88 -1.81 0.24
C VAL A 49 7.75 -3.06 0.12
N SER A 50 8.93 -3.04 0.74
CA SER A 50 9.85 -4.17 0.79
C SER A 50 9.77 -4.87 2.16
N PRO A 51 9.88 -6.21 2.21
CA PRO A 51 10.06 -6.91 3.48
C PRO A 51 11.27 -6.37 4.23
N SER A 52 11.13 -6.21 5.55
CA SER A 52 12.28 -5.99 6.42
C SER A 52 13.12 -7.26 6.41
N THR A 53 14.40 -7.16 6.04
CA THR A 53 15.40 -8.21 6.25
C THR A 53 15.67 -8.44 7.72
#